data_AF-A0A9E0XNH9-F1
#
_entry.id   AF-A0A9E0XNH9-F1
#
_cell.length_a   1.000
_cell.length_b   1.000
_cell.length_c   1.000
_cell.angle_alpha   90.00
_cell.angle_beta   90.00
_cell.angle_gamma   90.00
#
_symmetry.space_group_name_H-M   'P 1'
#
loop_
_entity.id
_entity.type
_entity.pdbx_description
1 polymer ?
#
loop_
_entity_poly.entity_id
_entity_poly.type
_entity_poly.pdbx_seq_one_letter_code
_entity_poly.pdbx_strand_id
1 'polypeptide(L)'
;MASKRQILFGISLALAFAGSAQARLERGGIECGGFTKAAAGIDAGPYDYRTGPADRKRQADRSYAQLVASSQGPLAQERLAADLDATLRLFPNHPRALMAMAELARQGNTDHPRGSRYSMSCWYDRAVRFAPDDVQMRLAYGYWLAKHGERTAAIEQLDQARASARESATLSYNLGLAYCEAGEYDKALGAAHTAYSLGHPLPGLRNRLAAAGRWREPVGAKAVRPVGERAAD
;
A
#
# COMPACT_ATOMS: atom_id res chain seq x y z
N MET A 1 40.27 58.23 21.21
CA MET A 1 39.08 57.67 21.90
C MET A 1 37.85 58.21 21.16
N ALA A 2 36.91 57.49 20.56
CA ALA A 2 36.61 56.07 20.44
C ALA A 2 35.86 55.86 19.10
N SER A 3 36.04 54.68 18.50
CA SER A 3 35.48 54.25 17.21
C SER A 3 33.95 54.08 17.26
N LYS A 4 33.21 54.67 16.32
CA LYS A 4 31.78 54.41 16.11
C LYS A 4 31.63 53.12 15.29
N ARG A 5 31.29 52.02 15.96
CA ARG A 5 30.88 50.75 15.34
C ARG A 5 29.45 50.85 14.81
N GLN A 6 29.29 50.43 13.55
CA GLN A 6 28.01 50.16 12.90
C GLN A 6 27.29 48.99 13.59
N ILE A 7 25.97 49.07 13.72
CA ILE A 7 25.11 47.92 14.03
C ILE A 7 24.03 47.89 12.94
N LEU A 8 24.26 47.06 11.92
CA LEU A 8 23.22 46.61 11.00
C LEU A 8 22.35 45.59 11.74
N PHE A 9 21.06 45.87 11.88
CA PHE A 9 20.06 44.89 12.27
C PHE A 9 19.82 43.93 11.11
N GLY A 10 20.48 42.77 11.14
CA GLY A 10 20.13 41.64 10.29
C GLY A 10 18.84 41.01 10.78
N ILE A 11 17.75 41.12 10.01
CA ILE A 11 16.54 40.33 10.23
C ILE A 11 16.84 38.92 9.74
N SER A 12 17.26 38.04 10.65
CA SER A 12 17.29 36.60 10.40
C SER A 12 15.86 36.08 10.29
N LEU A 13 15.39 35.89 9.06
CA LEU A 13 14.18 35.14 8.77
C LEU A 13 14.44 33.67 9.12
N ALA A 14 14.10 33.27 10.34
CA ALA A 14 14.09 31.87 10.74
C ALA A 14 12.97 31.17 9.96
N LEU A 15 13.33 30.53 8.84
CA LEU A 15 12.49 29.51 8.22
C LEU A 15 12.40 28.34 9.21
N ALA A 16 11.36 28.35 10.03
CA ALA A 16 10.97 27.19 10.81
C ALA A 16 10.54 26.09 9.84
N PHE A 17 11.35 25.04 9.74
CA PHE A 17 10.96 23.76 9.13
C PHE A 17 9.86 23.11 9.97
N ALA A 18 8.62 23.60 9.83
CA ALA A 18 7.41 22.90 10.28
C ALA A 18 7.02 21.82 9.25
N GLY A 19 7.99 20.99 8.85
CA GLY A 19 7.79 19.91 7.89
C GLY A 19 7.28 18.65 8.58
N SER A 20 5.95 18.55 8.75
CA SER A 20 5.20 17.26 8.78
C SER A 20 3.76 17.44 9.28
N ALA A 21 3.52 18.35 10.23
CA ALA A 21 2.19 18.55 10.79
C ALA A 21 1.28 19.37 9.86
N GLN A 22 1.76 20.50 9.33
CA GLN A 22 1.00 21.34 8.39
C GLN A 22 0.64 20.59 7.09
N ALA A 23 1.56 19.80 6.53
CA ALA A 23 1.32 19.03 5.30
C ALA A 23 0.30 17.88 5.47
N ARG A 24 -0.01 17.50 6.71
CA ARG A 24 -1.06 16.52 7.03
C ARG A 24 -2.43 17.16 7.19
N LEU A 25 -2.47 18.45 7.56
CA LEU A 25 -3.68 19.26 7.69
C LEU A 25 -4.21 19.78 6.35
N GLU A 26 -3.34 20.10 5.38
CA GLU A 26 -3.76 20.57 4.04
C GLU A 26 -4.28 19.44 3.14
N ARG A 27 -4.00 18.17 3.47
CA ARG A 27 -4.55 16.98 2.78
C ARG A 27 -5.96 16.57 3.25
N GLY A 28 -6.71 17.49 3.86
CA GLY A 28 -8.03 17.21 4.42
C GLY A 28 -7.94 16.17 5.54
N GLY A 29 -7.81 16.63 6.78
CA GLY A 29 -7.75 15.74 7.96
C GLY A 29 -8.74 14.58 7.85
N ILE A 30 -8.20 13.39 7.66
CA ILE A 30 -8.93 12.21 7.25
C ILE A 30 -9.87 11.77 8.38
N GLU A 31 -11.17 12.05 8.25
CA GLU A 31 -12.25 11.61 9.16
C GLU A 31 -12.59 10.10 8.98
N CYS A 32 -11.61 9.22 8.77
CA CYS A 32 -11.90 7.77 8.65
C CYS A 32 -12.18 7.10 10.00
N GLY A 33 -12.72 7.85 10.95
CA GLY A 33 -13.15 7.40 12.26
C GLY A 33 -12.04 6.87 13.17
N GLY A 34 -12.41 6.68 14.43
CA GLY A 34 -11.58 6.04 15.44
C GLY A 34 -11.64 4.51 15.42
N PHE A 35 -10.91 3.90 16.36
CA PHE A 35 -10.87 2.46 16.60
C PHE A 35 -11.56 2.07 17.92
N THR A 36 -12.21 3.01 18.62
CA THR A 36 -13.03 2.64 19.79
C THR A 36 -14.21 1.79 19.34
N LYS A 37 -14.67 0.88 20.20
CA LYS A 37 -15.86 0.05 19.94
C LYS A 37 -17.05 0.87 19.46
N ALA A 38 -17.32 2.00 20.13
CA ALA A 38 -18.37 2.93 19.74
C ALA A 38 -18.13 3.54 18.34
N ALA A 39 -16.93 4.07 18.06
CA ALA A 39 -16.62 4.68 16.76
C ALA A 39 -16.66 3.65 15.61
N ALA A 40 -16.23 2.42 15.88
CA ALA A 40 -16.27 1.32 14.93
C ALA A 40 -17.62 0.59 14.88
N GLY A 41 -18.59 0.91 15.76
CA GLY A 41 -19.89 0.24 15.82
C GLY A 41 -19.80 -1.29 16.01
N ILE A 42 -18.93 -1.74 16.91
CA ILE A 42 -18.67 -3.16 17.20
C ILE A 42 -18.70 -3.42 18.70
N ASP A 43 -19.17 -4.61 19.11
CA ASP A 43 -19.21 -5.00 20.52
C ASP A 43 -17.89 -5.64 21.00
N ALA A 44 -17.07 -6.08 20.04
CA ALA A 44 -15.79 -6.75 20.26
C ALA A 44 -14.75 -6.27 19.23
N GLY A 45 -13.46 -6.28 19.60
CA GLY A 45 -12.36 -5.74 18.79
C GLY A 45 -12.21 -4.21 18.90
N PRO A 46 -11.60 -3.55 17.91
CA PRO A 46 -10.96 -4.15 16.73
C PRO A 46 -9.75 -5.00 17.10
N TYR A 47 -9.43 -5.99 16.28
CA TYR A 47 -8.32 -6.92 16.47
C TYR A 47 -7.31 -6.80 15.34
N ASP A 48 -6.02 -6.93 15.67
CA ASP A 48 -4.98 -7.13 14.65
C ASP A 48 -5.15 -8.52 14.05
N TYR A 49 -5.34 -8.61 12.74
CA TYR A 49 -5.53 -9.89 12.05
C TYR A 49 -4.31 -10.83 12.19
N ARG A 50 -3.10 -10.28 12.39
CA ARG A 50 -1.87 -11.07 12.52
C ARG A 50 -1.81 -11.81 13.85
N THR A 51 -2.28 -11.16 14.92
CA THR A 51 -2.08 -11.63 16.31
C THR A 51 -3.39 -11.87 17.08
N GLY A 52 -4.54 -11.51 16.50
CA GLY A 52 -5.84 -11.56 17.13
C GLY A 52 -6.40 -12.99 17.32
N PRO A 53 -7.54 -13.11 18.05
CA PRO A 53 -8.10 -14.39 18.45
C PRO A 53 -8.42 -15.30 17.27
N ALA A 54 -8.00 -16.57 17.36
CA ALA A 54 -8.10 -17.52 16.24
C ALA A 54 -9.56 -17.84 15.86
N ASP A 55 -10.47 -17.90 16.83
CA ASP A 55 -11.90 -18.09 16.61
C ASP A 55 -12.52 -16.92 15.83
N ARG A 56 -12.16 -15.68 16.20
CA ARG A 56 -12.61 -14.46 15.52
C ARG A 56 -12.07 -14.37 14.10
N LYS A 57 -10.80 -14.73 13.88
CA LYS A 57 -10.20 -14.79 12.53
C LYS A 57 -10.91 -15.82 11.66
N ARG A 58 -11.13 -17.04 12.17
CA ARG A 58 -11.88 -18.08 11.45
C ARG A 58 -13.30 -17.65 11.10
N GLN A 59 -13.97 -16.90 11.99
CA GLN A 59 -15.30 -16.36 11.71
C GLN A 59 -15.26 -15.37 10.55
N ALA A 60 -14.35 -14.39 10.59
CA ALA A 60 -14.16 -13.41 9.51
C ALA A 60 -13.81 -14.07 8.16
N ASP A 61 -12.91 -15.06 8.17
CA ASP A 61 -12.52 -15.79 6.97
C ASP A 61 -13.65 -16.62 6.35
N ARG A 62 -14.52 -17.22 7.18
CA ARG A 62 -15.69 -17.97 6.69
C ARG A 62 -16.72 -17.05 6.05
N SER A 63 -17.01 -15.92 6.69
CA SER A 63 -17.92 -14.91 6.15
C SER A 63 -17.48 -14.49 4.75
N TYR A 64 -16.19 -14.22 4.52
CA TYR A 64 -15.66 -13.93 3.19
C TYR A 64 -15.94 -15.02 2.14
N ALA A 65 -15.64 -16.29 2.46
CA ALA A 65 -15.66 -17.38 1.47
C ALA A 65 -17.08 -17.66 0.97
N GLN A 66 -18.06 -17.56 1.87
CA GLN A 66 -19.46 -17.76 1.54
C GLN A 66 -20.01 -16.62 0.68
N LEU A 67 -19.57 -15.38 0.92
CA LEU A 67 -20.07 -14.19 0.23
C LEU A 67 -19.59 -14.06 -1.22
N VAL A 68 -18.32 -14.40 -1.50
CA VAL A 68 -17.79 -14.38 -2.87
C VAL A 68 -18.50 -15.42 -3.75
N ALA A 69 -18.83 -16.58 -3.20
CA ALA A 69 -19.50 -17.66 -3.93
C ALA A 69 -20.97 -17.33 -4.30
N SER A 70 -21.64 -16.46 -3.54
CA SER A 70 -23.07 -16.18 -3.70
C SER A 70 -23.40 -14.83 -4.35
N SER A 71 -22.41 -14.06 -4.80
CA SER A 71 -22.63 -12.67 -5.24
C SER A 71 -22.72 -12.55 -6.77
N GLN A 72 -23.95 -12.47 -7.31
CA GLN A 72 -24.19 -12.01 -8.69
C GLN A 72 -25.20 -10.86 -8.71
N GLY A 73 -24.84 -9.78 -9.42
CA GLY A 73 -25.67 -8.59 -9.62
C GLY A 73 -25.47 -7.45 -8.60
N PRO A 74 -26.01 -6.24 -8.86
CA PRO A 74 -25.69 -5.03 -8.08
C PRO A 74 -26.11 -5.06 -6.61
N LEU A 75 -27.30 -5.61 -6.30
CA LEU A 75 -27.78 -5.74 -4.92
C LEU A 75 -26.90 -6.70 -4.09
N ALA A 76 -26.35 -7.73 -4.73
CA ALA A 76 -25.43 -8.64 -4.07
C ALA A 76 -24.07 -7.97 -3.79
N GLN A 77 -23.60 -7.09 -4.69
CA GLN A 77 -22.37 -6.32 -4.48
C GLN A 77 -22.50 -5.32 -3.32
N GLU A 78 -23.64 -4.65 -3.19
CA GLU A 78 -23.90 -3.73 -2.07
C GLU A 78 -23.93 -4.47 -0.72
N ARG A 79 -24.61 -5.63 -0.68
CA ARG A 79 -24.61 -6.49 0.52
C ARG A 79 -23.21 -6.99 0.86
N LEU A 80 -22.44 -7.42 -0.15
CA LEU A 80 -21.06 -7.84 0.04
C LEU A 80 -20.20 -6.70 0.61
N ALA A 81 -20.34 -5.47 0.11
CA ALA A 81 -19.64 -4.31 0.67
C ALA A 81 -20.01 -4.07 2.14
N ALA A 82 -21.29 -4.18 2.52
CA ALA A 82 -21.72 -4.04 3.91
C ALA A 82 -21.14 -5.14 4.83
N ASP A 83 -21.04 -6.37 4.35
CA ASP A 83 -20.45 -7.48 5.10
C ASP A 83 -18.91 -7.34 5.22
N LEU A 84 -18.25 -6.85 4.16
CA LEU A 84 -16.83 -6.50 4.18
C LEU A 84 -16.56 -5.34 5.13
N ASP A 85 -17.39 -4.31 5.14
CA ASP A 85 -17.35 -3.21 6.12
C ASP A 85 -17.36 -3.75 7.55
N ALA A 86 -18.30 -4.64 7.88
CA ALA A 86 -18.37 -5.23 9.22
C ALA A 86 -17.09 -6.00 9.58
N THR A 87 -16.54 -6.73 8.61
CA THR A 87 -15.26 -7.44 8.77
C THR A 87 -14.11 -6.47 9.02
N LEU A 88 -14.01 -5.38 8.26
CA LEU A 88 -12.96 -4.38 8.38
C LEU A 88 -13.08 -3.50 9.62
N ARG A 89 -14.27 -3.37 10.21
CA ARG A 89 -14.44 -2.76 11.53
C ARG A 89 -13.92 -3.66 12.64
N LEU A 90 -14.12 -4.97 12.51
CA LEU A 90 -13.61 -5.95 13.48
C LEU A 90 -12.10 -6.21 13.33
N PHE A 91 -11.59 -6.22 12.10
CA PHE A 91 -10.19 -6.44 11.75
C PHE A 91 -9.73 -5.40 10.72
N PRO A 92 -9.29 -4.20 11.14
CA PRO A 92 -8.91 -3.12 10.23
C PRO A 92 -7.81 -3.49 9.23
N ASN A 93 -6.89 -4.38 9.59
CA ASN A 93 -5.84 -4.91 8.71
C ASN A 93 -6.17 -6.30 8.11
N HIS A 94 -7.44 -6.66 7.93
CA HIS A 94 -7.80 -7.94 7.32
C HIS A 94 -7.46 -7.95 5.82
N PRO A 95 -6.46 -8.71 5.35
CA PRO A 95 -5.93 -8.56 4.00
C PRO A 95 -6.95 -8.97 2.93
N ARG A 96 -7.62 -10.10 3.10
CA ARG A 96 -8.61 -10.58 2.14
C ARG A 96 -9.86 -9.70 2.04
N ALA A 97 -10.32 -9.13 3.15
CA ALA A 97 -11.48 -8.24 3.14
C ALA A 97 -11.15 -6.90 2.45
N LEU A 98 -9.96 -6.33 2.70
CA LEU A 98 -9.49 -5.14 2.00
C LEU A 98 -9.36 -5.38 0.50
N MET A 99 -8.76 -6.51 0.09
CA MET A 99 -8.64 -6.86 -1.33
C MET A 99 -10.00 -7.01 -2.01
N ALA A 100 -10.97 -7.65 -1.36
CA ALA A 100 -12.32 -7.79 -1.91
C ALA A 100 -13.06 -6.45 -2.01
N MET A 101 -12.92 -5.58 -1.00
CA MET A 101 -13.52 -4.24 -1.05
C MET A 101 -12.87 -3.40 -2.16
N ALA A 102 -11.55 -3.48 -2.31
CA ALA A 102 -10.81 -2.80 -3.38
C ALA A 102 -11.24 -3.31 -4.77
N GLU A 103 -11.54 -4.60 -4.89
CA GLU A 103 -12.04 -5.18 -6.13
C GLU A 103 -13.45 -4.70 -6.46
N LEU A 104 -14.34 -4.59 -5.46
CA LEU A 104 -15.66 -3.98 -5.65
C LEU A 104 -15.55 -2.51 -6.11
N ALA A 105 -14.66 -1.76 -5.46
CA ALA A 105 -14.35 -0.38 -5.81
C ALA A 105 -13.85 -0.28 -7.26
N ARG A 106 -12.95 -1.16 -7.67
CA ARG A 106 -12.42 -1.25 -9.03
C ARG A 106 -13.51 -1.59 -10.05
N GLN A 107 -14.37 -2.58 -9.77
CA GLN A 107 -15.47 -2.98 -10.66
C GLN A 107 -16.49 -1.85 -10.84
N GLY A 108 -16.78 -1.11 -9.76
CA GLY A 108 -17.68 0.04 -9.76
C GLY A 108 -17.03 1.35 -10.22
N ASN A 109 -15.73 1.34 -10.55
CA ASN A 109 -14.93 2.54 -10.82
C ASN A 109 -15.17 3.67 -9.80
N THR A 110 -15.16 3.33 -8.52
CA THR A 110 -15.47 4.23 -7.40
C THR A 110 -14.47 4.03 -6.27
N ASP A 111 -14.10 5.10 -5.55
CA ASP A 111 -13.38 4.96 -4.27
C ASP A 111 -14.33 4.56 -3.14
N HIS A 112 -15.64 4.65 -3.33
CA HIS A 112 -16.63 4.38 -2.27
C HIS A 112 -17.69 3.39 -2.77
N PRO A 113 -17.47 2.07 -2.60
CA PRO A 113 -18.47 1.06 -2.91
C PRO A 113 -19.77 1.32 -2.14
N ARG A 114 -20.93 1.18 -2.80
CA ARG A 114 -22.24 1.27 -2.12
C ARG A 114 -22.32 0.20 -1.02
N GLY A 115 -22.84 0.56 0.14
CA GLY A 115 -22.89 -0.31 1.32
C GLY A 115 -21.62 -0.25 2.20
N SER A 116 -20.52 0.33 1.72
CA SER A 116 -19.34 0.58 2.54
C SER A 116 -19.51 1.87 3.35
N ARG A 117 -19.15 1.85 4.65
CA ARG A 117 -19.17 3.07 5.48
C ARG A 117 -18.14 4.09 5.05
N TYR A 118 -16.96 3.62 4.66
CA TYR A 118 -15.84 4.48 4.29
C TYR A 118 -15.41 4.23 2.85
N SER A 119 -14.68 5.19 2.28
CA SER A 119 -14.00 4.99 1.01
C SER A 119 -12.83 4.01 1.14
N MET A 120 -12.30 3.52 0.01
CA MET A 120 -11.15 2.62 -0.01
C MET A 120 -9.91 3.31 0.50
N SER A 121 -9.68 4.57 0.12
CA SER A 121 -8.63 5.40 0.72
C SER A 121 -8.73 5.43 2.25
N CYS A 122 -9.94 5.53 2.78
CA CYS A 122 -10.18 5.45 4.22
C CYS A 122 -9.92 4.07 4.83
N TRP A 123 -10.32 2.99 4.16
CA TRP A 123 -10.08 1.65 4.67
C TRP A 123 -8.59 1.33 4.76
N TYR A 124 -7.80 1.74 3.77
CA TYR A 124 -6.36 1.57 3.80
C TYR A 124 -5.68 2.46 4.84
N ASP A 125 -6.07 3.73 4.98
CA ASP A 125 -5.60 4.60 6.05
C ASP A 125 -5.87 3.97 7.43
N ARG A 126 -7.09 3.46 7.65
CA ARG A 126 -7.45 2.77 8.89
C ARG A 126 -6.57 1.54 9.12
N ALA A 127 -6.33 0.73 8.10
CA ALA A 127 -5.49 -0.46 8.21
C ALA A 127 -4.05 -0.12 8.66
N VAL A 128 -3.45 0.89 8.03
CA VAL A 128 -2.08 1.33 8.33
C VAL A 128 -1.98 2.07 9.67
N ARG A 129 -2.97 2.87 10.05
CA ARG A 129 -2.99 3.50 11.39
C ARG A 129 -3.19 2.49 12.51
N PHE A 130 -3.97 1.45 12.26
CA PHE A 130 -4.25 0.42 13.25
C PHE A 130 -3.06 -0.51 13.47
N ALA A 131 -2.39 -0.93 12.39
CA ALA A 131 -1.20 -1.77 12.43
C ALA A 131 -0.04 -1.10 11.63
N PRO A 132 0.64 -0.10 12.22
CA PRO A 132 1.65 0.69 11.50
C PRO A 132 2.91 -0.09 11.14
N ASP A 133 3.14 -1.27 11.70
CA ASP A 133 4.23 -2.17 11.35
C ASP A 133 3.79 -3.26 10.34
N ASP A 134 2.52 -3.26 9.92
CA ASP A 134 2.02 -4.21 8.93
C ASP A 134 2.47 -3.81 7.52
N VAL A 135 3.61 -4.37 7.13
CA VAL A 135 4.23 -4.18 5.81
C VAL A 135 3.26 -4.49 4.67
N GLN A 136 2.40 -5.50 4.83
CA GLN A 136 1.46 -5.88 3.78
C GLN A 136 0.38 -4.80 3.58
N MET A 137 -0.10 -4.19 4.66
CA MET A 137 -1.09 -3.10 4.57
C MET A 137 -0.49 -1.85 3.94
N ARG A 138 0.74 -1.49 4.29
CA ARG A 138 1.44 -0.36 3.67
C ARG A 138 1.69 -0.58 2.18
N LEU A 139 2.13 -1.77 1.81
CA LEU A 139 2.32 -2.16 0.41
C LEU A 139 1.01 -2.07 -0.37
N ALA A 140 -0.08 -2.62 0.18
CA ALA A 140 -1.39 -2.59 -0.46
C ALA A 140 -1.93 -1.15 -0.59
N TYR A 141 -1.74 -0.32 0.44
CA TYR A 141 -2.14 1.09 0.39
C TYR A 141 -1.32 1.87 -0.65
N GLY A 142 0.00 1.69 -0.67
CA GLY A 142 0.87 2.30 -1.66
C GLY A 142 0.49 1.91 -3.09
N TYR A 143 0.17 0.64 -3.32
CA TYR A 143 -0.33 0.17 -4.62
C TYR A 143 -1.68 0.80 -5.00
N TRP A 144 -2.62 0.89 -4.06
CA TRP A 144 -3.92 1.56 -4.27
C TRP A 144 -3.73 3.02 -4.65
N LEU A 145 -2.92 3.77 -3.89
CA LEU A 145 -2.64 5.18 -4.16
C LEU A 145 -1.99 5.36 -5.54
N ALA A 146 -1.02 4.52 -5.90
CA ALA A 146 -0.36 4.57 -7.20
C ALA A 146 -1.36 4.38 -8.36
N LYS A 147 -2.27 3.40 -8.23
CA LYS A 147 -3.34 3.15 -9.21
C LYS A 147 -4.29 4.34 -9.41
N HIS A 148 -4.44 5.18 -8.39
CA HIS A 148 -5.35 6.33 -8.41
C HIS A 148 -4.61 7.66 -8.63
N GLY A 149 -3.35 7.62 -9.07
CA GLY A 149 -2.58 8.81 -9.42
C GLY A 149 -1.97 9.56 -8.24
N GLU A 150 -2.16 9.07 -7.01
CA GLU A 150 -1.63 9.66 -5.77
C GLU A 150 -0.16 9.26 -5.55
N ARG A 151 0.68 9.56 -6.56
CA ARG A 151 2.06 9.06 -6.66
C ARG A 151 2.91 9.37 -5.43
N THR A 152 2.90 10.61 -4.95
CA THR A 152 3.74 11.02 -3.81
C THR A 152 3.38 10.25 -2.54
N ALA A 153 2.09 10.14 -2.23
CA ALA A 153 1.60 9.39 -1.08
C ALA A 153 1.87 7.88 -1.24
N ALA A 154 1.73 7.35 -2.46
CA ALA A 154 2.06 5.96 -2.76
C ALA A 154 3.51 5.64 -2.40
N ILE A 155 4.44 6.46 -2.88
CA ILE A 155 5.88 6.28 -2.64
C ILE A 155 6.20 6.34 -1.14
N GLU A 156 5.58 7.26 -0.40
CA GLU A 156 5.74 7.37 1.05
C GLU A 156 5.36 6.04 1.75
N GLN A 157 4.22 5.44 1.39
CA GLN A 157 3.80 4.16 1.96
C GLN A 157 4.72 3.00 1.56
N LEU A 158 5.14 2.95 0.30
CA LEU A 158 6.02 1.90 -0.21
C LEU A 158 7.44 1.97 0.40
N ASP A 159 7.97 3.18 0.60
CA ASP A 159 9.26 3.38 1.26
C ASP A 159 9.20 2.94 2.73
N GLN A 160 8.11 3.26 3.44
CA GLN A 160 7.88 2.81 4.81
C GLN A 160 7.71 1.29 4.90
N ALA A 161 7.01 0.68 3.94
CA ALA A 161 6.89 -0.77 3.83
C ALA A 161 8.26 -1.42 3.64
N ARG A 162 9.10 -0.89 2.75
CA ARG A 162 10.46 -1.38 2.51
C ARG A 162 11.34 -1.26 3.76
N ALA A 163 11.28 -0.12 4.46
CA ALA A 163 12.11 0.13 5.64
C ALA A 163 11.80 -0.79 6.82
N SER A 164 10.55 -1.24 6.96
CA SER A 164 10.09 -2.04 8.10
C SER A 164 10.13 -3.55 7.84
N ALA A 165 10.51 -3.96 6.64
CA ALA A 165 10.35 -5.33 6.20
C ALA A 165 11.58 -6.21 6.43
N ARG A 166 11.32 -7.47 6.79
CA ARG A 166 12.29 -8.54 6.52
C ARG A 166 12.30 -8.83 5.02
N GLU A 167 13.47 -8.69 4.41
CA GLU A 167 13.65 -8.90 2.98
C GLU A 167 13.21 -10.32 2.55
N SER A 168 12.47 -10.41 1.46
CA SER A 168 12.09 -11.68 0.83
C SER A 168 11.88 -11.48 -0.67
N ALA A 169 11.97 -12.57 -1.43
CA ALA A 169 11.78 -12.56 -2.87
C ALA A 169 10.41 -11.99 -3.27
N THR A 170 9.34 -12.48 -2.61
CA THR A 170 7.95 -12.07 -2.88
C THR A 170 7.68 -10.61 -2.52
N LEU A 171 8.18 -10.15 -1.37
CA LEU A 171 7.98 -8.75 -0.99
C LEU A 171 8.71 -7.80 -1.94
N SER A 172 9.95 -8.10 -2.29
CA SER A 172 10.73 -7.29 -3.24
C SER A 172 10.06 -7.25 -4.60
N TYR A 173 9.49 -8.38 -5.06
CA TYR A 173 8.73 -8.43 -6.29
C TYR A 173 7.48 -7.53 -6.24
N ASN A 174 6.70 -7.61 -5.17
CA ASN A 174 5.49 -6.80 -5.04
C ASN A 174 5.79 -5.30 -4.87
N LEU A 175 6.84 -4.95 -4.11
CA LEU A 175 7.33 -3.57 -4.04
C LEU A 175 7.74 -3.06 -5.42
N GLY A 176 8.46 -3.88 -6.21
CA GLY A 176 8.83 -3.52 -7.57
C GLY A 176 7.64 -3.27 -8.48
N LEU A 177 6.59 -4.10 -8.39
CA LEU A 177 5.34 -3.88 -9.12
C LEU A 177 4.64 -2.59 -8.69
N ALA A 178 4.60 -2.29 -7.39
CA ALA A 178 3.97 -1.08 -6.88
C ALA A 178 4.77 0.19 -7.22
N TYR A 179 6.11 0.14 -7.21
CA TYR A 179 6.94 1.24 -7.69
C TYR A 179 6.78 1.46 -9.20
N CYS A 180 6.67 0.39 -10.00
CA CYS A 180 6.33 0.52 -11.42
C CYS A 180 4.98 1.21 -11.62
N GLU A 181 3.98 0.87 -10.79
CA GLU A 181 2.67 1.53 -10.81
C GLU A 181 2.78 3.02 -10.49
N ALA A 182 3.61 3.36 -9.49
CA ALA A 182 3.87 4.75 -9.11
C ALA A 182 4.81 5.48 -10.09
N GLY A 183 5.34 4.82 -11.13
CA GLY A 183 6.31 5.41 -12.05
C GLY A 183 7.74 5.61 -11.48
N GLU A 184 8.04 5.02 -10.33
CA GLU A 184 9.36 5.01 -9.69
C GLU A 184 10.23 3.87 -10.23
N TYR A 185 10.59 3.96 -11.52
CA TYR A 185 11.23 2.87 -12.23
C TYR A 185 12.61 2.48 -11.70
N ASP A 186 13.38 3.41 -11.14
CA ASP A 186 14.69 3.08 -10.55
C ASP A 186 14.53 2.27 -9.26
N LYS A 187 13.58 2.66 -8.39
CA LYS A 187 13.24 1.86 -7.20
C LYS A 187 12.67 0.49 -7.59
N ALA A 188 11.84 0.45 -8.63
CA ALA A 188 11.28 -0.78 -9.15
C ALA A 188 12.34 -1.73 -9.70
N LEU A 189 13.33 -1.21 -10.43
CA LEU A 189 14.46 -1.99 -10.96
C LEU A 189 15.30 -2.59 -9.83
N GLY A 190 15.65 -1.81 -8.81
CA GLY A 190 16.37 -2.31 -7.64
C GLY A 190 15.59 -3.42 -6.93
N ALA A 191 14.30 -3.20 -6.69
CA ALA A 191 13.43 -4.22 -6.07
C ALA A 191 13.31 -5.48 -6.94
N ALA A 192 13.29 -5.34 -8.27
CA ALA A 192 13.27 -6.47 -9.19
C ALA A 192 14.56 -7.29 -9.12
N HIS A 193 15.72 -6.63 -9.10
CA HIS A 193 17.01 -7.30 -8.94
C HIS A 193 17.08 -8.08 -7.63
N THR A 194 16.67 -7.47 -6.52
CA THR A 194 16.56 -8.18 -5.23
C THR A 194 15.63 -9.38 -5.34
N ALA A 195 14.42 -9.20 -5.87
CA ALA A 195 13.44 -10.28 -6.02
C ALA A 195 14.00 -11.49 -6.79
N TYR A 196 14.65 -11.24 -7.92
CA TYR A 196 15.20 -12.28 -8.78
C TYR A 196 16.48 -12.90 -8.22
N SER A 197 17.31 -12.13 -7.51
CA SER A 197 18.48 -12.68 -6.80
C SER A 197 18.07 -13.65 -5.68
N LEU A 198 16.90 -13.41 -5.07
CA LEU A 198 16.30 -14.28 -4.06
C LEU A 198 15.43 -15.40 -4.67
N GLY A 199 15.47 -15.58 -6.00
CA GLY A 199 14.82 -16.69 -6.69
C GLY A 199 13.33 -16.50 -7.00
N HIS A 200 12.79 -15.28 -7.02
CA HIS A 200 11.39 -15.08 -7.40
C HIS A 200 11.15 -15.57 -8.84
N PRO A 201 10.18 -16.48 -9.08
CA PRO A 201 10.09 -17.18 -10.36
C PRO A 201 9.35 -16.39 -11.45
N LEU A 202 8.55 -15.39 -11.07
CA LEU A 202 7.63 -14.74 -12.02
C LEU A 202 8.33 -13.65 -12.85
N PRO A 203 8.32 -13.70 -14.19
CA PRO A 203 8.99 -12.73 -15.04
C PRO A 203 8.22 -11.41 -15.21
N GLY A 204 7.02 -11.29 -14.63
CA GLY A 204 6.10 -10.18 -14.89
C GLY A 204 6.69 -8.80 -14.59
N LEU A 205 7.44 -8.66 -13.49
CA LEU A 205 8.10 -7.40 -13.16
C LEU A 205 9.20 -7.03 -14.15
N ARG A 206 10.06 -7.99 -14.55
CA ARG A 206 11.05 -7.79 -15.62
C ARG A 206 10.38 -7.36 -16.92
N ASN A 207 9.31 -8.05 -17.33
CA ASN A 207 8.57 -7.73 -18.55
C ASN A 207 7.97 -6.32 -18.49
N ARG A 208 7.40 -5.92 -17.35
CA ARG A 208 6.84 -4.57 -17.15
C ARG A 208 7.91 -3.49 -17.23
N LEU A 209 9.07 -3.71 -16.62
CA LEU A 209 10.22 -2.80 -16.71
C LEU A 209 10.79 -2.73 -18.13
N ALA A 210 10.89 -3.86 -18.83
CA ALA A 210 11.38 -3.92 -20.20
C ALA A 210 10.43 -3.18 -21.16
N ALA A 211 9.12 -3.38 -21.03
CA ALA A 211 8.11 -2.67 -21.81
C ALA A 211 8.16 -1.14 -21.58
N ALA A 212 8.56 -0.70 -20.37
CA ALA A 212 8.77 0.71 -20.07
C ALA A 212 10.15 1.25 -20.53
N GLY A 213 11.03 0.41 -21.10
CA GLY A 213 12.41 0.78 -21.45
C GLY A 213 13.32 1.00 -20.24
N ARG A 214 12.98 0.40 -19.08
CA ARG A 214 13.64 0.62 -17.79
C ARG A 214 14.36 -0.60 -17.24
N TRP A 215 14.20 -1.77 -17.86
CA TRP A 215 14.95 -2.96 -17.48
C TRP A 215 16.42 -2.83 -17.87
N ARG A 216 17.31 -3.17 -16.93
CA ARG A 216 18.75 -3.36 -17.14
C ARG A 216 19.16 -4.60 -16.37
N GLU A 217 20.06 -5.41 -16.92
CA GLU A 217 20.60 -6.56 -16.19
C GLU A 217 21.39 -6.08 -14.95
N PRO A 218 21.36 -6.83 -13.83
CA PRO A 218 22.17 -6.46 -12.67
C PRO A 218 23.66 -6.54 -13.01
N VAL A 219 24.45 -5.64 -12.44
CA VAL A 219 25.89 -5.59 -12.67
C VAL A 219 26.52 -6.91 -12.22
N GLY A 220 27.23 -7.58 -13.13
CA GLY A 220 27.85 -8.89 -12.87
C GLY A 220 26.97 -10.12 -13.14
N ALA A 221 25.75 -9.94 -13.67
CA ALA A 221 24.96 -11.07 -14.16
C ALA A 221 25.68 -11.75 -15.35
N LYS A 222 25.93 -13.06 -15.25
CA LYS A 222 26.37 -13.84 -16.41
C LYS A 222 25.24 -13.83 -17.43
N ALA A 223 25.53 -13.42 -18.67
CA ALA A 223 24.56 -13.45 -19.75
C ALA A 223 24.01 -14.87 -19.91
N VAL A 224 22.73 -15.06 -19.63
CA VAL A 224 22.04 -16.32 -19.93
C VAL A 224 21.86 -16.34 -21.45
N ARG A 225 22.63 -17.18 -22.14
CA ARG A 225 22.48 -17.36 -23.59
C ARG A 225 21.04 -17.81 -23.88
N PRO A 226 20.37 -17.22 -24.88
CA PRO A 226 19.05 -17.69 -25.29
C PRO A 226 19.14 -19.17 -25.70
N VAL A 227 18.21 -19.98 -25.20
CA VAL A 227 18.08 -21.39 -25.56
C VAL A 227 17.68 -21.46 -27.03
N GLY A 228 18.61 -21.79 -27.92
CA GLY A 228 18.34 -21.99 -29.35
C GLY A 228 19.49 -21.71 -30.30
N GLU A 229 20.50 -20.93 -29.88
CA GLU A 229 21.62 -20.60 -30.77
C GLU A 229 22.75 -21.63 -30.58
N ARG A 230 22.68 -22.71 -31.38
CA ARG A 230 23.83 -23.60 -31.58
C ARG A 230 24.94 -22.77 -32.22
N ALA A 231 26.14 -22.92 -31.70
CA ALA A 231 27.33 -22.40 -32.36
C ALA A 231 27.37 -23.01 -33.77
N ALA A 232 27.43 -22.15 -34.79
CA ALA A 232 27.80 -22.56 -36.12
C ALA A 232 29.32 -22.79 -36.10
N ASP A 233 29.71 -24.06 -36.12
CA ASP A 233 31.06 -24.50 -36.45
C ASP A 233 31.16 -24.72 -37.97
#